data_AF-A0A6B2T2R6-F1
#
_entry.id   AF-A0A6B2T2R6-F1
#
_cell.length_a   1.000
_cell.length_b   1.000
_cell.length_c   1.000
_cell.angle_alpha   90.00
_cell.angle_beta   90.00
_cell.angle_gamma   90.00
#
_symmetry.space_group_name_H-M   'P 1'
#
loop_
_entity.id
_entity.type
_entity.pdbx_description
1 polymer ?
#
loop_
_entity_poly.entity_id
_entity_poly.type
_entity_poly.pdbx_seq_one_letter_code
_entity_poly.pdbx_strand_id
1 'polypeptide(L)'
;MAQQHHEMTDTGTGAGPGTGGEALAGYLQDQATEFLRSLRLHRESSTDAQGAEESLEAARSLRRAARRIGATLHTFRPLLDAEWASSLRPELAWLSGTLGQEHAYATRLDRLLEALHRLSGPSPVPAPATRPASA
;
A
#
# COMPACT_ATOMS: atom_id res chain seq x y z
N MET A 1 -46.58 45.71 0.35
CA MET A 1 -45.16 45.98 0.05
C MET A 1 -44.32 44.96 0.80
N ALA A 2 -43.36 44.35 0.10
CA ALA A 2 -42.50 43.21 0.50
C ALA A 2 -42.99 41.80 0.08
N GLN A 3 -43.17 41.58 -1.23
CA GLN A 3 -42.87 40.26 -1.82
C GLN A 3 -41.35 40.03 -1.70
N GLN A 4 -40.93 39.07 -0.88
CA GLN A 4 -39.59 38.52 -0.94
C GLN A 4 -39.56 37.47 -2.05
N HIS A 5 -39.11 37.89 -3.23
CA HIS A 5 -38.73 36.98 -4.30
C HIS A 5 -37.54 36.15 -3.80
N HIS A 6 -37.79 34.87 -3.52
CA HIS A 6 -36.72 33.90 -3.28
C HIS A 6 -36.03 33.69 -4.61
N GLU A 7 -35.02 34.52 -4.86
CA GLU A 7 -34.19 34.45 -6.04
C GLU A 7 -33.43 33.12 -6.01
N MET A 8 -33.72 32.33 -7.03
CA MET A 8 -33.15 31.05 -7.34
C MET A 8 -31.64 31.22 -7.52
N THR A 9 -30.88 31.04 -6.44
CA THR A 9 -29.45 30.74 -6.55
C THR A 9 -29.33 29.25 -6.81
N ASP A 10 -29.55 28.94 -8.09
CA ASP A 10 -29.05 27.75 -8.76
C ASP A 10 -27.52 27.79 -8.66
N THR A 11 -27.00 27.43 -7.48
CA THR A 11 -25.60 27.05 -7.34
C THR A 11 -25.51 25.66 -7.93
N GLY A 12 -25.41 25.64 -9.25
CA GLY A 12 -25.16 24.45 -10.05
C GLY A 12 -23.95 23.71 -9.50
N THR A 13 -24.19 22.83 -8.55
CA THR A 13 -23.33 21.70 -8.23
C THR A 13 -23.60 20.67 -9.31
N GLY A 14 -23.25 21.04 -10.54
CA GLY A 14 -23.10 20.10 -11.63
C GLY A 14 -21.93 19.21 -11.28
N ALA A 15 -22.21 18.09 -10.62
CA ALA A 15 -21.33 16.94 -10.56
C ALA A 15 -21.20 16.35 -11.98
N GLY A 16 -20.55 17.09 -12.87
CA GLY A 16 -19.95 16.56 -14.08
C GLY A 16 -18.60 15.94 -13.73
N PRO A 17 -18.04 15.04 -14.57
CA PRO A 17 -16.70 14.52 -14.36
C PRO A 17 -15.74 15.70 -14.28
N GLY A 18 -15.24 15.96 -13.07
CA GLY A 18 -14.28 17.02 -12.80
C GLY A 18 -13.14 16.95 -13.81
N THR A 19 -12.60 18.10 -14.16
CA THR A 19 -11.51 18.18 -15.14
C THR A 19 -10.39 17.20 -14.77
N GLY A 20 -9.62 16.69 -15.75
CA GLY A 20 -8.60 15.67 -15.47
C GLY A 20 -7.60 16.06 -14.37
N GLY A 21 -7.39 17.37 -14.16
CA GLY A 21 -6.60 17.91 -13.04
C GLY A 21 -7.26 17.76 -11.67
N GLU A 22 -8.57 17.99 -11.56
CA GLU A 22 -9.32 17.78 -10.30
C GLU A 22 -9.34 16.30 -9.89
N ALA A 23 -9.53 15.40 -10.87
CA ALA A 23 -9.46 13.96 -10.62
C ALA A 23 -8.06 13.52 -10.15
N LEU A 24 -7.00 14.07 -10.75
CA LEU A 24 -5.62 13.82 -10.34
C LEU A 24 -5.34 14.34 -8.93
N ALA A 25 -5.80 15.56 -8.62
CA ALA A 25 -5.65 16.16 -7.29
C ALA A 25 -6.37 15.33 -6.22
N GLY A 26 -7.63 14.95 -6.47
CA GLY A 26 -8.40 14.08 -5.58
C GLY A 26 -7.71 12.74 -5.34
N TYR A 27 -7.21 12.10 -6.42
CA TYR A 27 -6.48 10.86 -6.30
C TYR A 27 -5.19 10.99 -5.47
N LEU A 28 -4.40 12.05 -5.68
CA LEU A 28 -3.18 12.29 -4.90
C LEU A 28 -3.50 12.55 -3.43
N GLN A 29 -4.59 13.27 -3.14
CA GLN A 29 -5.05 13.52 -1.78
C GLN A 29 -5.51 12.24 -1.07
N ASP A 30 -6.21 11.36 -1.77
CA ASP A 30 -6.59 10.03 -1.25
C ASP A 30 -5.36 9.18 -0.94
N GLN A 31 -4.37 9.15 -1.84
CA GLN A 31 -3.13 8.40 -1.60
C GLN A 31 -2.30 8.99 -0.46
N ALA A 32 -2.24 10.31 -0.33
CA ALA A 32 -1.56 10.99 0.77
C ALA A 32 -2.26 10.69 2.11
N THR A 33 -3.58 10.67 2.14
CA THR A 33 -4.36 10.31 3.33
C THR A 33 -4.09 8.87 3.74
N GLU A 34 -4.07 7.94 2.80
CA GLU A 34 -3.74 6.54 3.05
C GLU A 34 -2.30 6.38 3.55
N PHE A 35 -1.36 7.13 2.98
CA PHE A 35 0.03 7.17 3.44
C PHE A 35 0.13 7.63 4.90
N LEU A 36 -0.50 8.74 5.27
CA LEU A 36 -0.46 9.27 6.63
C LEU A 36 -1.18 8.35 7.63
N ARG A 37 -2.31 7.76 7.22
CA ARG A 37 -3.05 6.78 8.02
C ARG A 37 -2.21 5.54 8.32
N SER A 38 -1.63 4.93 7.29
CA SER A 38 -0.79 3.74 7.44
C SER A 38 0.49 4.03 8.23
N LEU A 39 1.10 5.22 8.08
CA LEU A 39 2.24 5.63 8.90
C LEU A 39 1.86 5.74 10.38
N ARG A 40 0.70 6.31 10.69
CA ARG A 40 0.19 6.38 12.07
C ARG A 40 -0.04 4.99 12.66
N LEU A 41 -0.74 4.12 11.93
CA LEU A 41 -1.00 2.74 12.36
C LEU A 41 0.30 1.95 12.58
N HIS A 42 1.28 2.11 11.71
CA HIS A 42 2.58 1.45 11.84
C HIS A 42 3.32 1.90 13.11
N ARG A 43 3.23 3.18 13.48
CA ARG A 43 3.82 3.71 14.73
C ARG A 43 3.10 3.18 15.97
N GLU A 44 1.77 3.14 15.94
CA GLU A 44 0.95 2.66 17.07
C GLU A 44 1.14 1.16 17.32
N SER A 45 1.22 0.36 16.26
CA SER A 45 1.44 -1.09 16.36
C SER A 45 2.89 -1.48 16.71
N SER A 46 3.86 -0.59 16.48
CA SER A 46 5.28 -0.86 16.82
C SER A 46 5.55 -0.89 18.33
N THR A 47 4.66 -0.34 19.15
CA THR A 47 4.83 -0.28 20.61
C THR A 47 4.22 -1.48 21.35
N ASP A 48 3.41 -2.29 20.68
CA ASP A 48 2.68 -3.40 21.29
C ASP A 48 3.23 -4.77 20.83
N ALA A 49 3.57 -5.65 21.78
CA ALA A 49 4.13 -6.98 21.49
C ALA A 49 3.16 -7.90 20.70
N GLN A 50 1.87 -7.59 20.67
CA GLN A 50 0.84 -8.30 19.91
C GLN A 50 0.60 -7.68 18.52
N GLY A 51 1.14 -6.49 18.25
CA GLY A 51 0.88 -5.70 17.05
C GLY A 51 1.79 -6.01 15.85
N ALA A 52 2.58 -7.08 15.89
CA ALA A 52 3.58 -7.35 14.84
C ALA A 52 2.96 -7.56 13.45
N GLU A 53 1.84 -8.29 13.35
CA GLU A 53 1.13 -8.51 12.08
C GLU A 53 0.47 -7.23 11.57
N GLU A 54 -0.16 -6.47 12.46
CA GLU A 54 -0.78 -5.18 12.15
C GLU A 54 0.26 -4.15 11.69
N SER A 55 1.43 -4.13 12.33
CA SER A 55 2.55 -3.29 11.95
C SER A 55 3.08 -3.62 10.56
N LEU A 56 3.13 -4.91 10.22
CA LEU A 56 3.59 -5.38 8.92
C LEU A 56 2.53 -5.13 7.82
N GLU A 57 1.23 -5.21 8.12
CA GLU A 57 0.16 -4.77 7.22
C GLU A 57 0.19 -3.25 6.99
N ALA A 58 0.39 -2.48 8.05
CA ALA A 58 0.52 -1.03 7.98
C ALA A 58 1.74 -0.62 7.13
N ALA A 59 2.89 -1.28 7.30
CA ALA A 59 4.09 -1.06 6.47
C ALA A 59 3.83 -1.40 4.99
N ARG A 60 3.07 -2.47 4.70
CA ARG A 60 2.67 -2.85 3.34
C ARG A 60 1.75 -1.79 2.70
N SER A 61 0.78 -1.29 3.47
CA SER A 61 -0.14 -0.23 3.04
C SER A 61 0.60 1.08 2.78
N LEU A 62 1.53 1.45 3.68
CA LEU A 62 2.41 2.61 3.54
C LEU A 62 3.25 2.54 2.27
N ARG A 63 3.91 1.40 2.02
CA ARG A 63 4.69 1.16 0.79
C ARG A 63 3.80 1.24 -0.45
N ARG A 64 2.59 0.67 -0.42
CA ARG A 64 1.66 0.72 -1.57
C ARG A 64 1.27 2.16 -1.88
N ALA A 65 0.91 2.96 -0.89
CA ALA A 65 0.58 4.37 -1.06
C ALA A 65 1.77 5.16 -1.62
N ALA A 66 2.96 4.99 -1.06
CA ALA A 66 4.18 5.66 -1.53
C ALA A 66 4.49 5.35 -3.01
N ARG A 67 4.40 4.08 -3.43
CA ARG A 67 4.60 3.70 -4.83
C ARG A 67 3.53 4.28 -5.76
N ARG A 68 2.26 4.33 -5.32
CA ARG A 68 1.16 4.91 -6.10
C ARG A 68 1.34 6.40 -6.30
N ILE A 69 1.76 7.13 -5.26
CA ILE A 69 2.11 8.55 -5.38
C ILE A 69 3.26 8.71 -6.36
N GLY A 70 4.39 8.03 -6.15
CA GLY A 70 5.58 8.14 -7.01
C GLY A 70 5.32 7.78 -8.48
N ALA A 71 4.47 6.78 -8.75
CA ALA A 71 4.04 6.41 -10.10
C ALA A 71 3.14 7.48 -10.73
N THR A 72 2.22 8.05 -9.96
CA THR A 72 1.32 9.11 -10.42
C THR A 72 2.10 10.37 -10.77
N LEU A 73 3.07 10.76 -9.94
CA LEU A 73 4.00 11.85 -10.22
C LEU A 73 4.83 11.60 -11.49
N HIS A 74 5.17 10.35 -11.77
CA HIS A 74 5.91 9.99 -12.99
C HIS A 74 5.03 10.11 -14.24
N THR A 75 3.84 9.51 -14.22
CA THR A 75 2.93 9.45 -15.36
C THR A 75 2.35 10.82 -15.72
N PHE A 76 1.94 11.59 -14.71
CA PHE A 76 1.31 12.89 -14.92
C PHE A 76 2.29 14.07 -14.76
N ARG A 77 3.61 13.80 -14.84
CA ARG A 77 4.66 14.82 -14.75
C ARG A 77 4.39 16.08 -15.58
N PRO A 78 3.87 16.03 -16.83
CA PRO A 78 3.62 17.24 -17.63
C PRO A 78 2.54 18.17 -17.06
N LEU A 79 1.71 17.68 -16.13
CA LEU A 79 0.61 18.41 -15.53
C LEU A 79 0.96 18.94 -14.12
N LEU A 80 2.15 18.66 -13.63
CA LEU A 80 2.60 18.95 -12.27
C LEU A 80 3.82 19.88 -12.30
N ASP A 81 4.07 20.56 -11.18
CA ASP A 81 5.31 21.29 -11.00
C ASP A 81 6.52 20.34 -11.11
N ALA A 82 7.41 20.61 -12.06
CA ALA A 82 8.47 19.70 -12.43
C ALA A 82 9.56 19.59 -11.34
N GLU A 83 9.90 20.70 -10.70
CA GLU A 83 10.88 20.77 -9.60
C GLU A 83 10.36 19.99 -8.38
N TRP A 84 9.12 20.23 -7.99
CA TRP A 84 8.46 19.52 -6.89
C TRP A 84 8.34 18.00 -7.16
N ALA A 85 7.87 17.61 -8.34
CA ALA A 85 7.75 16.19 -8.68
C ALA A 85 9.13 15.52 -8.79
N SER A 86 10.15 16.22 -9.29
CA SER A 86 11.51 15.68 -9.41
C SER A 86 12.22 15.51 -8.07
N SER A 87 11.97 16.40 -7.10
CA SER A 87 12.54 16.31 -5.75
C SER A 87 11.85 15.25 -4.89
N LEU A 88 10.53 15.08 -5.00
CA LEU A 88 9.78 14.14 -4.15
C LEU A 88 9.91 12.67 -4.58
N ARG A 89 10.07 12.40 -5.88
CA ARG A 89 10.14 11.03 -6.43
C ARG A 89 11.30 10.18 -5.88
N PRO A 90 12.56 10.66 -5.79
CA PRO A 90 13.65 9.85 -5.23
C PRO A 90 13.40 9.50 -3.76
N GLU A 91 12.83 10.42 -2.97
CA GLU A 91 12.48 10.17 -1.56
C GLU A 91 11.43 9.07 -1.42
N LEU A 92 10.38 9.11 -2.24
CA LEU A 92 9.35 8.05 -2.26
C LEU A 92 9.91 6.70 -2.73
N ALA A 93 10.85 6.71 -3.68
CA ALA A 93 11.53 5.51 -4.16
C ALA A 93 12.43 4.91 -3.08
N TRP A 94 13.21 5.74 -2.39
CA TRP A 94 14.03 5.35 -1.24
C TRP A 94 13.16 4.75 -0.13
N LEU A 95 12.13 5.47 0.33
CA LEU A 95 11.23 5.01 1.38
C LEU A 95 10.55 3.69 1.02
N SER A 96 10.01 3.59 -0.20
CA SER A 96 9.39 2.35 -0.68
C SER A 96 10.38 1.19 -0.72
N GLY A 97 11.64 1.46 -1.09
CA GLY A 97 12.74 0.51 -1.09
C GLY A 97 13.01 -0.05 0.31
N THR A 98 13.21 0.84 1.28
CA THR A 98 13.46 0.50 2.69
C THR A 98 12.33 -0.36 3.27
N LEU A 99 11.07 0.07 3.12
CA LEU A 99 9.90 -0.70 3.57
C LEU A 99 9.77 -2.07 2.88
N GLY A 100 10.30 -2.19 1.66
CA GLY A 100 10.34 -3.47 0.94
C GLY A 100 11.35 -4.46 1.52
N GLN A 101 12.46 -3.97 2.05
CA GLN A 101 13.51 -4.81 2.63
C GLN A 101 13.03 -5.47 3.92
N GLU A 102 12.33 -4.72 4.79
CA GLU A 102 11.74 -5.27 6.03
C GLU A 102 10.83 -6.46 5.74
N HIS A 103 9.92 -6.31 4.77
CA HIS A 103 9.03 -7.41 4.37
C HIS A 103 9.79 -8.59 3.76
N ALA A 104 10.81 -8.33 2.93
CA ALA A 104 11.63 -9.38 2.34
C ALA A 104 12.38 -10.18 3.42
N TYR A 105 12.86 -9.52 4.47
CA TYR A 105 13.50 -10.19 5.61
C TYR A 105 12.51 -11.03 6.41
N ALA A 106 11.30 -10.52 6.70
CA ALA A 106 10.27 -11.30 7.39
C ALA A 106 9.88 -12.57 6.61
N THR A 107 9.59 -12.43 5.31
CA THR A 107 9.27 -13.58 4.44
C THR A 107 10.43 -14.59 4.36
N ARG A 108 11.67 -14.08 4.34
CA ARG A 108 12.85 -14.95 4.32
C ARG A 108 13.01 -15.70 5.64
N LEU A 109 12.76 -15.06 6.78
CA LEU A 109 12.81 -15.68 8.09
C LEU A 109 11.77 -16.80 8.20
N ASP A 110 10.51 -16.55 7.82
CA ASP A 110 9.45 -17.57 7.85
C ASP A 110 9.82 -18.79 7.03
N ARG A 111 10.31 -18.59 5.80
CA ARG A 111 10.76 -19.68 4.92
C ARG A 111 11.93 -20.47 5.53
N LEU A 112 12.85 -19.79 6.21
CA LEU A 112 13.99 -20.45 6.86
C LEU A 112 13.53 -21.27 8.07
N LEU A 113 12.62 -20.73 8.89
CA LEU A 113 12.04 -21.45 10.03
C LEU A 113 11.25 -22.68 9.59
N GLU A 114 10.44 -22.55 8.54
CA GLU A 114 9.70 -23.68 7.95
C GLU A 114 10.66 -24.76 7.42
N ALA A 115 11.73 -24.35 6.71
CA ALA A 115 12.74 -25.28 6.23
C ALA A 115 13.49 -25.98 7.37
N LEU A 116 13.82 -25.24 8.44
CA LEU A 116 14.46 -25.80 9.64
C LEU A 116 13.53 -26.78 10.37
N HIS A 117 12.25 -26.46 10.50
CA HIS A 117 11.26 -27.34 11.10
C HIS A 117 11.13 -28.64 10.31
N ARG A 118 11.06 -28.54 8.98
CA ARG A 118 11.04 -29.71 8.08
C ARG A 118 12.31 -30.56 8.20
N LEU A 119 13.48 -29.95 8.37
CA LEU A 119 14.75 -30.66 8.53
C LEU A 119 14.93 -31.29 9.92
N SER A 120 14.34 -30.70 10.95
CA SER A 120 14.41 -31.17 12.34
C SER A 120 13.36 -32.22 12.68
N GLY A 121 12.27 -32.28 11.90
CA GLY A 121 11.27 -33.33 11.99
C GLY A 121 11.81 -34.70 11.57
N PRO A 122 11.16 -35.80 11.99
CA PRO A 122 11.57 -37.13 11.57
C PRO A 122 11.54 -37.22 10.03
N SER A 123 12.65 -37.66 9.45
CA SER A 123 12.73 -37.92 8.01
C SER A 123 11.54 -38.78 7.61
N PRO A 124 10.68 -38.37 6.66
CA PRO A 124 9.64 -39.24 6.15
C PRO A 124 10.35 -40.47 5.58
N VAL A 125 10.26 -41.59 6.28
CA VAL A 125 10.71 -42.88 5.76
C VAL A 125 9.84 -43.13 4.54
N PRO A 126 10.41 -43.24 3.33
CA PRO A 126 9.62 -43.51 2.15
C PRO A 126 8.86 -44.82 2.38
N ALA A 127 7.53 -44.75 2.37
CA ALA A 127 6.70 -45.93 2.48
C ALA A 127 7.03 -46.87 1.30
N PRO A 128 7.25 -48.17 1.53
CA PRO A 128 7.54 -49.10 0.45
C PRO A 128 6.38 -49.06 -0.56
N ALA A 129 6.71 -48.83 -1.83
CA ALA A 129 5.75 -48.86 -2.92
C ALA A 129 5.09 -50.24 -2.94
N THR A 130 3.81 -50.30 -2.53
CA THR A 130 3.00 -51.50 -2.67
C THR A 130 2.82 -51.76 -4.16
N ARG A 131 3.67 -52.62 -4.71
CA ARG A 131 3.56 -53.07 -6.10
C ARG A 131 2.27 -53.89 -6.22
N PRO A 132 1.32 -53.53 -7.09
CA PRO A 132 0.10 -54.32 -7.25
C PRO A 132 0.49 -55.71 -7.75
N ALA A 133 0.06 -56.74 -7.00
CA ALA A 133 0.20 -58.13 -7.41
C ALA A 133 -0.79 -58.40 -8.55
N SER A 134 -0.26 -58.68 -9.73
CA SER A 134 -1.06 -59.19 -10.85
C SER A 134 -1.42 -60.65 -10.59
N ALA A 135 -2.73 -60.94 -10.57
CA ALA A 135 -3.31 -62.26 -10.76
C ALA A 135 -4.63 -62.10 -11.52
#